data_AF-A0A7M2A9C4-F1
#
_entry.id   AF-A0A7M2A9C4-F1
#
_cell.length_a   1.000
_cell.length_b   1.000
_cell.length_c   1.000
_cell.angle_alpha   90.00
_cell.angle_beta   90.00
_cell.angle_gamma   90.00
#
_symmetry.space_group_name_H-M   'P 1'
#
loop_
_entity.id
_entity.type
_entity.pdbx_description
1 polymer ?
#
loop_
_entity_poly.entity_id
_entity_poly.type
_entity_poly.pdbx_seq_one_letter_code
_entity_poly.pdbx_strand_id
1 'polypeptide(L)'
;MSILRSKQEIAEILIQLLEPTSFGRRQMENYVNRLFETFKWEGVPYVEIGSDAYIVRIYERGIVMLEKRLKQTDEVIYWLLEDIIFTAAHVELLERHGADNKRTHLNYTNEVNQELGRSVEEAFHQIGDPFLHWHQTGKRQELERPKPRKER
;
A
#
# COMPACT_ATOMS: atom_id res chain seq x y z
N MET A 1 -19.87 -7.65 -15.55
CA MET A 1 -19.15 -6.36 -15.53
C MET A 1 -18.88 -6.03 -14.08
N SER A 2 -17.62 -5.84 -13.68
CA SER A 2 -17.33 -5.36 -12.32
C SER A 2 -17.55 -3.86 -12.32
N ILE A 3 -18.46 -3.37 -11.47
CA ILE A 3 -18.66 -1.95 -11.26
C ILE A 3 -17.46 -1.46 -10.45
N LEU A 4 -16.72 -0.48 -10.97
CA LEU A 4 -15.65 0.16 -10.22
C LEU A 4 -16.26 0.81 -8.97
N ARG A 5 -15.71 0.47 -7.81
CA ARG A 5 -16.05 1.10 -6.54
C ARG A 5 -15.48 2.51 -6.50
N SER A 6 -16.22 3.41 -5.86
CA SER A 6 -15.78 4.77 -5.54
C SER A 6 -14.59 4.76 -4.57
N LYS A 7 -13.90 5.91 -4.46
CA LYS A 7 -12.84 6.09 -3.46
C LYS A 7 -13.34 5.89 -2.02
N GLN A 8 -14.59 6.32 -1.76
CA GLN A 8 -15.23 6.17 -0.47
C GLN A 8 -15.40 4.69 -0.10
N GLU A 9 -15.92 3.88 -1.00
CA GLU A 9 -16.08 2.43 -0.78
C GLU A 9 -14.73 1.74 -0.63
N ILE A 10 -13.69 2.15 -1.38
CA ILE A 10 -12.33 1.62 -1.20
C ILE A 10 -11.80 1.96 0.19
N ALA A 11 -11.97 3.20 0.63
CA ALA A 11 -11.51 3.64 1.95
C ALA A 11 -12.20 2.87 3.09
N GLU A 12 -13.52 2.65 3.00
CA GLU A 12 -14.27 1.87 3.97
C GLU A 12 -13.78 0.42 4.05
N ILE A 13 -13.53 -0.21 2.90
CA ILE A 13 -12.98 -1.56 2.85
C ILE A 13 -11.58 -1.61 3.47
N LEU A 14 -10.71 -0.64 3.15
CA LEU A 14 -9.37 -0.57 3.73
C LEU A 14 -9.42 -0.44 5.26
N ILE A 15 -10.30 0.41 5.80
CA ILE A 15 -10.46 0.58 7.25
C ILE A 15 -10.90 -0.74 7.90
N GLN A 16 -11.89 -1.42 7.32
CA GLN A 16 -12.37 -2.71 7.83
C GLN A 16 -11.28 -3.78 7.82
N LEU A 17 -10.48 -3.84 6.75
CA LEU A 17 -9.39 -4.80 6.63
C LEU A 17 -8.22 -4.47 7.58
N LEU A 18 -7.96 -3.18 7.84
CA LEU A 18 -6.88 -2.76 8.74
C LEU A 18 -7.27 -2.83 10.22
N GLU A 19 -8.57 -2.82 10.55
CA GLU A 19 -9.08 -2.89 11.94
C GLU A 19 -8.56 -4.08 12.77
N PRO A 20 -8.46 -5.32 12.26
CA PRO A 20 -7.90 -6.44 13.02
C PRO A 20 -6.37 -6.37 13.20
N THR A 21 -5.68 -5.43 12.56
CA THR A 21 -4.22 -5.33 12.68
C THR A 21 -3.77 -4.75 14.02
N SER A 22 -2.53 -5.03 14.41
CA SER A 22 -1.94 -4.46 15.62
C SER A 22 -1.60 -2.96 15.51
N PHE A 23 -1.66 -2.37 14.31
CA PHE A 23 -1.30 -0.98 14.08
C PHE A 23 -2.30 0.00 14.71
N GLY A 24 -1.80 1.17 15.11
CA GLY A 24 -2.64 2.20 15.71
C GLY A 24 -3.75 2.71 14.78
N ARG A 25 -5.03 2.60 15.20
CA ARG A 25 -6.20 3.04 14.40
C ARG A 25 -6.03 4.42 13.77
N ARG A 26 -5.61 5.42 14.55
CA ARG A 26 -5.42 6.80 14.05
C ARG A 26 -4.37 6.88 12.94
N GLN A 27 -3.32 6.08 13.02
CA GLN A 27 -2.30 6.00 11.98
C GLN A 27 -2.88 5.39 10.70
N MET A 28 -3.67 4.32 10.83
CA MET A 28 -4.31 3.65 9.69
C MET A 28 -5.31 4.57 8.99
N GLU A 29 -6.15 5.26 9.75
CA GLU A 29 -7.08 6.27 9.24
C GLU A 29 -6.34 7.37 8.48
N ASN A 30 -5.21 7.87 9.01
CA ASN A 30 -4.42 8.87 8.32
C ASN A 30 -3.90 8.37 6.95
N TYR A 31 -3.47 7.12 6.85
CA TYR A 31 -3.02 6.57 5.57
C TYR A 31 -4.16 6.36 4.58
N VAL A 32 -5.32 5.87 5.04
CA VAL A 32 -6.50 5.74 4.19
C VAL A 32 -7.02 7.10 3.71
N ASN A 33 -7.03 8.11 4.59
CA ASN A 33 -7.52 9.45 4.27
C ASN A 33 -6.71 10.15 3.16
N ARG A 34 -5.46 9.74 2.94
CA ARG A 34 -4.63 10.24 1.82
C ARG A 34 -5.25 9.99 0.45
N LEU A 35 -6.14 9.00 0.31
CA LEU A 35 -6.87 8.76 -0.95
C LEU A 35 -7.71 9.96 -1.41
N PHE A 36 -8.13 10.82 -0.47
CA PHE A 36 -8.95 12.00 -0.72
C PHE A 36 -8.12 13.28 -0.85
N GLU A 37 -6.82 13.22 -0.59
CA GLU A 37 -5.96 14.39 -0.72
C GLU A 37 -5.76 14.77 -2.19
N THR A 38 -5.83 16.06 -2.47
CA THR A 38 -5.57 16.61 -3.81
C THR A 38 -4.08 16.78 -4.07
N PHE A 39 -3.29 16.94 -2.99
CA PHE A 39 -1.85 17.07 -3.06
C PHE A 39 -1.20 15.69 -3.27
N LYS A 40 -0.24 15.63 -4.19
CA LYS A 40 0.46 14.40 -4.58
C LYS A 40 1.78 14.32 -3.83
N TRP A 41 1.74 13.75 -2.63
CA TRP A 41 2.93 13.56 -1.81
C TRP A 41 3.94 12.63 -2.47
N GLU A 42 5.22 12.88 -2.19
CA GLU A 42 6.29 12.01 -2.66
C GLU A 42 6.18 10.63 -2.02
N GLY A 43 6.32 9.58 -2.84
CA GLY A 43 6.27 8.20 -2.38
C GLY A 43 4.90 7.70 -1.94
N VAL A 44 3.85 8.54 -1.98
CA VAL A 44 2.49 8.15 -1.55
C VAL A 44 1.63 7.77 -2.76
N PRO A 45 0.84 6.68 -2.66
CA PRO A 45 -0.08 6.31 -3.72
C PRO A 45 -1.18 7.34 -3.96
N TYR A 46 -1.38 7.68 -5.22
CA TYR A 46 -2.52 8.44 -5.71
C TYR A 46 -3.40 7.57 -6.58
N VAL A 47 -4.69 7.48 -6.26
CA VAL A 47 -5.67 6.71 -7.01
C VAL A 47 -6.58 7.64 -7.80
N GLU A 48 -6.75 7.36 -9.08
CA GLU A 48 -7.74 7.97 -9.97
C GLU A 48 -8.69 6.88 -10.48
N ILE A 49 -9.99 7.17 -10.50
CA ILE A 49 -11.00 6.24 -11.02
C ILE A 49 -11.31 6.67 -12.44
N GLY A 50 -10.84 5.89 -13.42
CA GLY A 50 -11.19 6.05 -14.83
C GLY A 50 -12.53 5.40 -15.16
N SER A 51 -12.88 5.36 -16.45
CA SER A 51 -14.14 4.78 -16.92
C SER A 51 -14.19 3.25 -16.86
N ASP A 52 -13.05 2.57 -16.94
CA ASP A 52 -12.95 1.10 -17.00
C ASP A 52 -11.83 0.50 -16.11
N ALA A 53 -11.11 1.35 -15.40
CA ALA A 53 -9.97 0.97 -14.57
C ALA A 53 -9.64 2.03 -13.52
N TYR A 54 -8.97 1.59 -12.47
CA TYR A 54 -8.26 2.44 -11.53
C TYR A 54 -6.86 2.73 -12.08
N ILE A 55 -6.41 3.97 -11.89
CA ILE A 55 -5.05 4.39 -12.19
C ILE A 55 -4.37 4.73 -10.88
N VAL A 56 -3.40 3.92 -10.49
CA VAL A 56 -2.58 4.12 -9.28
C VAL A 56 -1.25 4.72 -9.70
N ARG A 57 -0.83 5.80 -9.04
CA ARG A 57 0.43 6.50 -9.32
C ARG A 57 1.22 6.75 -8.06
N ILE A 58 2.55 6.64 -8.15
CA ILE A 58 3.49 7.17 -7.16
C ILE A 58 4.30 8.28 -7.83
N TYR A 59 4.42 9.41 -7.14
CA TYR A 59 5.20 10.56 -7.58
C TYR A 59 6.50 10.68 -6.80
N GLU A 60 7.57 11.13 -7.45
CA GLU A 60 8.82 11.56 -6.82
C GLU A 60 9.26 12.87 -7.48
N ARG A 61 9.42 13.95 -6.71
CA ARG A 61 9.74 15.30 -7.21
C ARG A 61 8.82 15.76 -8.34
N GLY A 62 7.53 15.39 -8.25
CA GLY A 62 6.51 15.70 -9.27
C GLY A 62 6.52 14.80 -10.51
N ILE A 63 7.46 13.86 -10.62
CA ILE A 63 7.58 12.90 -11.73
C ILE A 63 6.86 11.61 -11.36
N VAL A 64 6.11 11.03 -12.30
CA VAL A 64 5.47 9.72 -12.10
C VAL A 64 6.54 8.63 -12.16
N MET A 65 6.85 8.03 -11.01
CA MET A 65 7.83 6.93 -10.91
C MET A 65 7.18 5.57 -11.17
N LEU A 66 5.91 5.45 -10.82
CA LEU A 66 5.12 4.25 -11.04
C LEU A 66 3.71 4.64 -11.44
N GLU A 67 3.21 4.02 -12.51
CA GLU A 67 1.81 4.10 -12.93
C GLU A 67 1.30 2.69 -13.21
N LYS A 68 0.13 2.35 -12.66
CA LYS A 68 -0.54 1.07 -12.88
C LYS A 68 -2.01 1.26 -13.18
N ARG A 69 -2.49 0.47 -14.14
CA ARG A 69 -3.90 0.41 -14.52
C ARG A 69 -4.48 -0.92 -14.06
N LEU A 70 -5.32 -0.87 -13.03
CA LEU A 70 -5.92 -2.01 -12.37
C LEU A 70 -7.41 -2.07 -12.72
N LYS A 71 -7.91 -3.24 -13.11
CA LYS A 71 -9.31 -3.40 -13.55
C LYS A 71 -10.19 -4.03 -12.49
N GLN A 72 -9.58 -4.69 -11.50
CA GLN A 72 -10.29 -5.33 -10.41
C GLN A 72 -10.13 -4.49 -9.15
N THR A 73 -11.24 -4.32 -8.42
CA THR A 73 -11.25 -3.56 -7.18
C THR A 73 -10.35 -4.20 -6.12
N ASP A 74 -10.37 -5.52 -6.02
CA ASP A 74 -9.56 -6.26 -5.04
C ASP A 74 -8.06 -6.07 -5.30
N GLU A 75 -7.63 -5.98 -6.56
CA GLU A 75 -6.22 -5.68 -6.91
C GLU A 75 -5.81 -4.30 -6.42
N VAL A 76 -6.70 -3.30 -6.49
CA VAL A 76 -6.42 -1.94 -5.97
C VAL A 76 -6.39 -1.94 -4.45
N ILE A 77 -7.34 -2.62 -3.81
CA ILE A 77 -7.39 -2.76 -2.36
C ILE A 77 -6.09 -3.42 -1.87
N TYR A 78 -5.69 -4.53 -2.47
CA TYR A 78 -4.46 -5.22 -2.12
C TYR A 78 -3.22 -4.34 -2.31
N TRP A 79 -3.14 -3.64 -3.45
CA TRP A 79 -2.02 -2.74 -3.74
C TRP A 79 -1.95 -1.63 -2.69
N LEU A 80 -3.08 -1.04 -2.29
CA LEU A 80 -3.11 -0.01 -1.24
C LEU A 80 -2.81 -0.59 0.15
N LEU A 81 -3.32 -1.77 0.48
CA LEU A 81 -3.03 -2.45 1.75
C LEU A 81 -1.53 -2.70 1.90
N GLU A 82 -0.87 -3.22 0.87
CA GLU A 82 0.55 -3.53 0.93
C GLU A 82 1.41 -2.28 1.16
N ASP A 83 1.04 -1.16 0.53
CA ASP A 83 1.69 0.14 0.77
C ASP A 83 1.45 0.68 2.19
N ILE A 84 0.20 0.64 2.66
CA ILE A 84 -0.19 1.14 3.99
C ILE A 84 0.48 0.32 5.10
N ILE A 85 0.40 -1.01 5.01
CA ILE A 85 0.97 -1.93 6.00
C ILE A 85 2.48 -1.80 6.04
N PHE A 86 3.15 -1.75 4.88
CA PHE A 86 4.59 -1.56 4.83
C PHE A 86 5.00 -0.24 5.48
N THR A 87 4.30 0.85 5.15
CA THR A 87 4.56 2.18 5.74
C THR A 87 4.35 2.17 7.26
N ALA A 88 3.28 1.52 7.74
CA ALA A 88 2.98 1.41 9.15
C ALA A 88 4.06 0.63 9.93
N ALA A 89 4.37 -0.57 9.45
CA ALA A 89 5.40 -1.44 10.02
C ALA A 89 6.77 -0.74 10.04
N HIS A 90 7.07 0.02 8.98
CA HIS A 90 8.30 0.80 8.88
C HIS A 90 8.36 1.91 9.93
N VAL A 91 7.28 2.67 10.12
CA VAL A 91 7.22 3.72 11.15
C VAL A 91 7.35 3.13 12.56
N GLU A 92 6.64 2.04 12.89
CA GLU A 92 6.76 1.40 14.20
C GLU A 92 8.16 0.82 14.44
N LEU A 93 8.82 0.31 13.40
CA LEU A 93 10.20 -0.14 13.47
C LEU A 93 11.15 1.03 13.79
N LEU A 94 10.98 2.17 13.11
CA LEU A 94 11.77 3.37 13.42
C LEU A 94 11.59 3.81 14.87
N GLU A 95 10.34 3.86 15.36
CA GLU A 95 10.04 4.23 16.74
C GLU A 95 10.70 3.28 17.74
N ARG A 96 10.61 1.95 17.52
CA ARG A 96 11.24 0.93 18.37
C ARG A 96 12.77 1.07 18.43
N HIS A 97 13.40 1.50 17.35
CA HIS A 97 14.84 1.72 17.28
C HIS A 97 15.26 3.17 17.62
N GLY A 98 14.34 4.04 18.04
CA GLY A 98 14.64 5.44 18.35
C GLY A 98 15.10 6.27 17.14
N ALA A 99 14.73 5.84 15.93
CA ALA A 99 15.00 6.54 14.69
C ALA A 99 13.78 7.37 14.26
N ASP A 100 14.00 8.48 13.57
CA ASP A 100 12.95 9.33 13.01
C ASP A 100 13.13 9.61 11.51
N ASN A 101 14.19 9.07 10.90
CA ASN A 101 14.65 9.34 9.53
C ASN A 101 14.78 10.83 9.17
N LYS A 102 14.92 11.71 10.18
CA LYS A 102 15.17 13.15 10.02
C LYS A 102 16.51 13.53 10.63
N ARG A 103 16.76 13.07 11.86
CA ARG A 103 17.96 13.33 12.66
C ARG A 103 18.67 12.03 13.04
N THR A 104 17.89 10.98 13.29
CA THR A 104 18.41 9.64 13.59
C THR A 104 17.93 8.66 12.51
N HIS A 105 18.86 7.88 11.97
CA HIS A 105 18.60 6.97 10.87
C HIS A 105 18.77 5.53 11.32
N LEU A 106 17.88 4.67 10.87
CA LEU A 106 17.95 3.24 11.13
C LEU A 106 18.92 2.57 10.14
N ASN A 107 19.82 1.74 10.65
CA ASN A 107 20.64 0.87 9.83
C ASN A 107 19.84 -0.41 9.50
N TYR A 108 19.52 -0.63 8.22
CA TYR A 108 18.75 -1.78 7.77
C TYR A 108 19.63 -3.03 7.65
N THR A 109 20.01 -3.61 8.78
CA THR A 109 20.67 -4.92 8.83
C THR A 109 19.69 -6.04 8.45
N ASN A 110 20.19 -7.26 8.29
CA ASN A 110 19.35 -8.41 7.99
C ASN A 110 18.29 -8.64 9.07
N GLU A 111 18.64 -8.43 10.34
CA GLU A 111 17.75 -8.58 11.49
C GLU A 111 16.61 -7.54 11.45
N VAL A 112 16.95 -6.29 11.15
CA VAL A 112 15.97 -5.20 11.00
C VAL A 112 15.00 -5.47 9.83
N ASN A 113 15.52 -5.95 8.70
CA ASN A 113 14.68 -6.33 7.56
C ASN A 113 13.78 -7.53 7.86
N GLN A 114 14.27 -8.52 8.62
CA GLN A 114 13.46 -9.66 9.07
C GLN A 114 12.36 -9.23 10.06
N GLU A 115 12.64 -8.24 10.90
CA GLU A 115 11.64 -7.67 11.81
C GLU A 115 10.55 -6.90 11.07
N LEU A 116 10.93 -6.08 10.08
CA LEU A 116 9.98 -5.43 9.18
C LEU A 116 9.10 -6.46 8.46
N GLY A 117 9.72 -7.47 7.85
CA GLY A 117 9.01 -8.53 7.14
C GLY A 117 8.03 -9.29 8.04
N ARG A 118 8.41 -9.61 9.28
CA ARG A 118 7.51 -10.27 10.25
C ARG A 118 6.30 -9.42 10.60
N SER A 119 6.49 -8.12 10.81
CA SER A 119 5.38 -7.19 11.11
C SER A 119 4.39 -7.09 9.94
N VAL A 120 4.90 -7.05 8.71
CA VAL A 120 4.06 -7.06 7.50
C VAL A 120 3.31 -8.39 7.35
N GLU A 121 4.00 -9.53 7.50
CA GLU A 121 3.38 -10.87 7.40
C GLU A 121 2.30 -11.07 8.47
N GLU A 122 2.55 -10.61 9.70
CA GLU A 122 1.57 -10.68 10.80
C GLU A 122 0.29 -9.91 10.48
N ALA A 123 0.41 -8.69 9.92
CA ALA A 123 -0.74 -7.91 9.49
C ALA A 123 -1.55 -8.62 8.39
N PHE A 124 -0.89 -9.21 7.39
CA PHE A 124 -1.58 -9.99 6.36
C PHE A 124 -2.22 -11.27 6.92
N HIS A 125 -1.61 -11.91 7.92
CA HIS A 125 -2.24 -13.03 8.63
C HIS A 125 -3.51 -12.61 9.38
N GLN A 126 -3.52 -11.44 10.01
CA GLN A 126 -4.69 -10.90 10.70
C GLN A 126 -5.81 -10.50 9.73
N ILE A 127 -5.46 -10.05 8.53
CA ILE A 127 -6.40 -9.74 7.44
C ILE A 127 -7.01 -11.02 6.83
N GLY A 128 -6.17 -12.03 6.57
CA GLY A 128 -6.58 -13.29 5.96
C GLY A 128 -6.71 -13.25 4.43
N ASP A 129 -7.36 -14.29 3.88
CA ASP A 129 -7.52 -14.48 2.44
C ASP A 129 -8.56 -13.53 1.81
N PRO A 130 -8.38 -13.11 0.55
CA PRO A 130 -7.34 -13.56 -0.40
C PRO A 130 -6.00 -12.82 -0.26
N PHE A 131 -5.93 -11.79 0.58
CA PHE A 131 -4.80 -10.86 0.63
C PHE A 131 -3.52 -11.48 1.20
N LEU A 132 -3.65 -12.38 2.18
CA LEU A 132 -2.54 -13.19 2.68
C LEU A 132 -1.90 -14.02 1.54
N HIS A 133 -2.71 -14.79 0.81
CA HIS A 133 -2.21 -15.56 -0.32
C HIS A 133 -1.53 -14.69 -1.38
N TRP A 134 -2.10 -13.52 -1.68
CA TRP A 134 -1.51 -12.58 -2.64
C TRP A 134 -0.18 -11.98 -2.17
N HIS A 135 -0.05 -11.72 -0.87
CA HIS A 135 1.22 -11.31 -0.26
C HIS A 135 2.29 -12.39 -0.44
N GLN A 136 1.97 -13.62 -0.04
CA GLN A 136 2.90 -14.74 -0.08
C GLN A 136 3.31 -15.16 -1.49
N THR A 137 2.45 -14.95 -2.48
CA THR A 137 2.73 -15.28 -3.89
C THR A 137 3.35 -14.14 -4.69
N GLY A 138 3.55 -12.96 -4.08
CA GLY A 138 4.16 -11.82 -4.76
C GLY A 138 3.24 -11.17 -5.80
N LYS A 139 1.94 -11.09 -5.51
CA LYS A 139 0.95 -10.45 -6.39
C LYS A 139 1.30 -9.00 -6.67
N ARG A 140 1.95 -8.30 -5.73
CA ARG A 140 2.36 -6.90 -5.89
C ARG A 140 3.33 -6.76 -7.07
N GLN A 141 4.37 -7.60 -7.09
CA GLN A 141 5.35 -7.61 -8.17
C GLN A 141 4.71 -8.03 -9.50
N GLU A 142 3.73 -8.94 -9.48
CA GLU A 142 2.95 -9.29 -10.67
C GLU A 142 2.19 -8.07 -11.24
N LEU A 143 1.46 -7.34 -10.38
CA LEU A 143 0.71 -6.14 -10.76
C LEU A 143 1.64 -5.03 -11.26
N GLU A 144 2.84 -4.93 -10.71
CA GLU A 144 3.82 -3.90 -11.05
C GLU A 144 4.71 -4.24 -12.25
N ARG A 145 4.73 -5.48 -12.73
CA ARG A 145 5.48 -5.81 -13.93
C ARG A 145 4.99 -4.98 -15.13
N PRO A 146 5.91 -4.42 -15.93
CA PRO A 146 5.51 -3.78 -17.18
C PRO A 146 4.80 -4.82 -18.05
N LYS A 147 3.59 -4.52 -18.52
CA LYS A 147 2.97 -5.35 -19.56
C LYS A 147 3.86 -5.24 -20.81
N PRO A 148 4.20 -6.36 -21.48
CA PRO A 148 4.92 -6.28 -22.75
C PRO A 148 4.13 -5.37 -23.68
N ARG A 149 4.81 -4.40 -24.30
CA ARG A 149 4.21 -3.56 -25.33
C ARG A 149 3.65 -4.51 -26.38
N LYS A 150 2.33 -4.56 -26.55
CA LYS A 150 1.75 -5.09 -27.78
C LYS A 150 2.24 -4.13 -28.87
N GLU A 151 3.16 -4.61 -29.70
CA GLU A 151 3.49 -3.95 -30.96
C GLU A 151 2.15 -3.67 -31.67
N ARG A 152 1.93 -2.39 -31.99
CA ARG A 152 0.78 -1.91 -32.75
C ARG A 152 1.13 -2.00 -34.22
#